data_AF-A0A970N1Y0-F1
#
_entry.id   AF-A0A970N1Y0-F1
#
_cell.length_a   1.000
_cell.length_b   1.000
_cell.length_c   1.000
_cell.angle_alpha   90.00
_cell.angle_beta   90.00
_cell.angle_gamma   90.00
#
_symmetry.space_group_name_H-M   'P 1'
#
loop_
_entity.id
_entity.type
_entity.pdbx_description
1 polymer ?
#
loop_
_entity_poly.entity_id
_entity_poly.type
_entity_poly.pdbx_seq_one_letter_code
_entity_poly.pdbx_strand_id
1 'polypeptide(L)'
;MNARRSYAPVLVGVVLALFFAPPALAAPNLLCGPNCMMSVCQKLGIALDLEEMKTLCGYDENGGVTLLGLQTAARAVGIQAVGMKIGLDQLAGFKGPAIAHLWG
;
A
#
# COMPACT_ATOMS: atom_id res chain seq x y z
N MET A 1 7.26 15.97 -29.62
CA MET A 1 7.20 14.48 -29.72
C MET A 1 7.07 13.95 -28.30
N ASN A 2 5.85 13.63 -27.86
CA ASN A 2 5.55 13.25 -26.48
C ASN A 2 5.43 11.72 -26.42
N ALA A 3 6.38 11.05 -25.78
CA ALA A 3 6.42 9.60 -25.67
C ALA A 3 5.34 9.14 -24.68
N ARG A 4 4.20 8.66 -25.21
CA ARG A 4 3.22 7.92 -24.42
C ARG A 4 3.89 6.64 -23.92
N ARG A 5 4.27 6.62 -22.65
CA ARG A 5 4.83 5.45 -21.99
C ARG A 5 3.70 4.45 -21.78
N SER A 6 3.75 3.33 -22.49
CA SER A 6 2.84 2.20 -22.31
C SER A 6 3.05 1.61 -20.92
N TYR A 7 2.13 1.86 -20.00
CA TYR A 7 2.08 1.20 -18.70
C TYR A 7 1.37 -0.14 -18.88
N ALA A 8 2.10 -1.25 -18.77
CA ALA A 8 1.50 -2.58 -18.64
C ALA A 8 0.78 -2.67 -17.27
N PRO A 9 -0.43 -3.23 -17.18
CA PRO A 9 -1.19 -3.25 -15.93
C PRO A 9 -0.50 -4.18 -14.92
N VAL A 10 0.09 -3.60 -13.86
CA VAL A 10 0.63 -4.36 -12.74
C VAL A 10 -0.46 -4.48 -11.68
N LEU A 11 -0.87 -5.72 -11.40
CA LEU A 11 -1.83 -6.08 -10.36
C LEU A 11 -1.11 -6.09 -9.01
N VAL A 12 -1.49 -5.19 -8.10
CA VAL A 12 -0.96 -5.09 -6.73
C VAL A 12 -2.07 -5.47 -5.76
N GLY A 13 -1.91 -6.60 -5.08
CA GLY A 13 -2.89 -7.09 -4.09
C GLY A 13 -2.61 -6.46 -2.74
N VAL A 14 -3.56 -5.74 -2.16
CA VAL A 14 -3.48 -5.31 -0.75
C VAL A 14 -4.05 -6.45 0.10
N VAL A 15 -3.25 -7.03 0.98
CA VAL A 15 -3.54 -8.28 1.69
C VAL A 15 -3.79 -8.01 3.17
N LEU A 16 -4.90 -8.50 3.72
CA LEU A 16 -5.15 -8.46 5.17
C LEU A 16 -4.77 -9.81 5.79
N ALA A 17 -3.77 -9.86 6.67
CA ALA A 17 -3.39 -11.07 7.40
C ALA A 17 -3.32 -10.76 8.90
N LEU A 18 -4.35 -11.16 9.66
CA LEU A 18 -4.39 -10.99 11.11
C LEU A 18 -3.49 -12.05 11.77
N PHE A 19 -2.39 -11.64 12.40
CA PHE A 19 -1.57 -12.53 13.22
C PHE A 19 -1.31 -11.90 14.60
N PHE A 20 -1.72 -12.61 15.64
CA PHE A 20 -1.63 -12.19 17.03
C PHE A 20 -0.19 -12.39 17.53
N ALA A 21 0.54 -11.30 17.75
CA ALA A 21 1.86 -11.28 18.38
C ALA A 21 1.88 -10.25 19.53
N PRO A 22 2.53 -10.53 20.68
CA PRO A 22 2.46 -9.67 21.85
C PRO A 22 3.16 -8.32 21.61
N PRO A 23 2.61 -7.20 22.14
CA PRO A 23 3.06 -5.87 21.81
C PRO A 23 4.33 -5.51 22.58
N ALA A 24 5.47 -5.47 21.89
CA ALA A 24 6.69 -4.82 22.37
C ALA A 24 6.88 -3.47 21.66
N LEU A 25 6.27 -2.44 22.24
CA LEU A 25 6.83 -1.10 22.48
C LEU A 25 7.46 -0.33 21.29
N ALA A 26 6.62 0.23 20.42
CA ALA A 26 6.88 1.49 19.74
C ALA A 26 5.55 2.22 19.56
N ALA A 27 5.52 3.55 19.72
CA ALA A 27 4.33 4.34 19.39
C ALA A 27 3.92 4.03 17.94
N PRO A 28 2.62 3.88 17.64
CA PRO A 28 2.17 3.54 16.30
C PRO A 28 2.66 4.60 15.32
N ASN A 29 3.56 4.22 14.42
CA ASN A 29 3.99 5.10 13.35
C ASN A 29 2.82 5.20 12.35
N LEU A 30 2.04 6.28 12.44
CA LEU A 30 0.87 6.51 11.60
C LEU A 30 1.23 6.67 10.11
N LEU A 31 2.51 6.90 9.80
CA LEU A 31 3.04 6.90 8.43
C LEU A 31 3.33 5.49 7.90
N CYS A 32 3.02 4.41 8.63
CA CYS A 32 3.26 3.04 8.18
C CYS A 32 2.58 2.73 6.83
N GLY A 33 1.34 3.19 6.64
CA GLY A 33 0.60 3.02 5.39
C GLY A 33 1.21 3.80 4.22
N PRO A 34 1.35 5.15 4.32
CA PRO A 34 1.99 5.95 3.27
C PRO A 34 3.38 5.45 2.87
N ASN A 35 4.23 5.08 3.83
CA ASN A 35 5.58 4.58 3.54
C ASN A 35 5.57 3.22 2.83
N CYS A 36 4.64 2.32 3.20
CA CYS A 36 4.43 1.07 2.48
C CYS A 36 4.02 1.33 1.02
N MET A 37 3.10 2.27 0.79
CA MET A 37 2.69 2.64 -0.57
C MET A 37 3.81 3.28 -1.38
N MET A 38 4.62 4.14 -0.77
CA MET A 38 5.83 4.69 -1.39
C MET A 38 6.79 3.59 -1.84
N SER A 39 6.99 2.57 -1.01
CA SER A 39 7.85 1.43 -1.35
C SER A 39 7.33 0.66 -2.57
N VAL A 40 6.00 0.50 -2.69
CA VAL A 40 5.37 -0.10 -3.86
C VAL A 40 5.57 0.79 -5.10
N CYS A 41 5.31 2.09 -4.99
CA CYS A 41 5.50 3.04 -6.10
C CYS A 41 6.95 3.04 -6.60
N GLN A 42 7.92 3.11 -5.70
CA GLN A 42 9.35 3.06 -6.04
C GLN A 42 9.72 1.77 -6.77
N LYS A 43 9.23 0.62 -6.30
CA LYS A 43 9.45 -0.68 -6.97
C LYS A 43 8.88 -0.72 -8.39
N LEU A 44 7.80 0.03 -8.64
CA LEU A 44 7.15 0.14 -9.94
C LEU A 44 7.67 1.31 -10.79
N GLY A 45 8.68 2.05 -10.33
CA GLY A 45 9.28 3.17 -11.04
C GLY A 45 8.43 4.45 -11.03
N ILE A 46 7.52 4.58 -10.07
CA ILE A 46 6.68 5.77 -9.85
C ILE A 46 7.36 6.62 -8.78
N ALA A 47 7.76 7.84 -9.15
CA ALA A 47 8.36 8.80 -8.24
C ALA A 47 7.28 9.74 -7.67
N LEU A 48 7.21 9.80 -6.35
CA LEU A 48 6.32 10.65 -5.55
C LEU A 48 7.09 11.07 -4.30
N ASP A 49 6.73 12.20 -3.71
CA ASP A 49 7.16 12.56 -2.37
C ASP A 49 6.16 12.12 -1.28
N LEU A 50 6.57 12.26 -0.01
CA LEU A 50 5.76 11.80 1.11
C LEU A 50 4.48 12.63 1.31
N GLU A 51 4.51 13.94 1.02
CA GLU A 51 3.34 14.81 1.21
C GLU A 51 2.30 14.58 0.11
N GLU A 52 2.75 14.36 -1.13
CA GLU A 52 1.91 13.86 -2.23
C GLU A 52 1.25 12.53 -1.83
N MET A 53 2.02 11.58 -1.31
CA MET A 53 1.49 10.29 -0.88
C MET A 53 0.48 10.41 0.26
N LYS A 54 0.76 11.23 1.28
CA LYS A 54 -0.16 11.48 2.40
C LYS A 54 -1.49 12.03 1.90
N THR A 55 -1.43 12.97 0.95
CA THR A 55 -2.61 13.54 0.31
C THR A 55 -3.41 12.47 -0.46
N LEU A 56 -2.74 11.67 -1.29
CA LEU A 56 -3.38 10.62 -2.09
C LEU A 56 -4.03 9.53 -1.24
N CYS A 57 -3.42 9.19 -0.10
CA CYS A 57 -3.93 8.15 0.80
C CYS A 57 -5.01 8.66 1.77
N GLY A 58 -5.26 9.97 1.82
CA GLY A 58 -6.13 10.59 2.82
C GLY A 58 -5.60 10.42 4.24
N TYR A 59 -4.31 10.68 4.44
CA TYR A 59 -3.64 10.57 5.75
C TYR A 59 -4.23 11.55 6.78
N ASP A 60 -4.48 11.04 7.98
CA ASP A 60 -4.87 11.78 9.16
C ASP A 60 -3.81 11.65 10.26
N GLU A 61 -3.52 12.74 10.96
CA GLU A 61 -2.48 12.77 11.99
C GLU A 61 -2.84 11.98 13.26
N ASN A 62 -4.12 11.66 13.46
CA ASN A 62 -4.60 10.90 14.62
C ASN A 62 -4.93 9.44 14.26
N GLY A 63 -5.32 9.19 13.01
CA GLY A 63 -5.81 7.88 12.54
C GLY A 63 -4.93 7.19 11.49
N GLY A 64 -3.91 7.85 10.94
CA GLY A 64 -3.10 7.32 9.86
C GLY A 64 -3.89 7.21 8.55
N VAL A 65 -3.85 6.05 7.89
CA VAL A 65 -4.58 5.80 6.64
C VAL A 65 -5.39 4.52 6.72
N THR A 66 -6.45 4.44 5.92
CA THR A 66 -7.23 3.21 5.75
C THR A 66 -6.74 2.40 4.56
N LEU A 67 -7.05 1.10 4.51
CA LEU A 67 -6.79 0.26 3.33
C LEU A 67 -7.50 0.77 2.07
N LEU A 68 -8.68 1.38 2.23
CA LEU A 68 -9.40 2.02 1.14
C LEU A 68 -8.65 3.26 0.63
N GLY A 69 -8.07 4.05 1.53
CA GLY A 69 -7.19 5.18 1.20
C GLY A 69 -5.98 4.74 0.37
N LEU A 70 -5.30 3.68 0.81
CA LEU A 70 -4.19 3.08 0.06
C LEU A 70 -4.61 2.57 -1.33
N GLN A 71 -5.76 1.89 -1.42
CA GLN A 71 -6.30 1.44 -2.70
C GLN A 71 -6.62 2.62 -3.64
N THR A 72 -7.15 3.71 -3.09
CA THR A 72 -7.49 4.92 -3.85
C THR A 72 -6.23 5.61 -4.35
N ALA A 73 -5.21 5.76 -3.50
CA ALA A 73 -3.91 6.29 -3.87
C ALA A 73 -3.25 5.47 -4.98
N ALA A 74 -3.25 4.13 -4.86
CA ALA A 74 -2.72 3.24 -5.87
C ALA A 74 -3.39 3.46 -7.24
N ARG A 75 -4.73 3.56 -7.27
CA ARG A 75 -5.48 3.81 -8.51
C ARG A 75 -5.18 5.19 -9.09
N ALA A 76 -5.04 6.20 -8.25
CA ALA A 76 -4.71 7.57 -8.67
C ALA A 76 -3.35 7.65 -9.39
N VAL A 77 -2.40 6.78 -9.02
CA VAL A 77 -1.07 6.70 -9.64
C VAL A 77 -0.96 5.64 -10.74
N GLY A 78 -2.10 5.09 -11.19
CA GLY A 78 -2.17 4.14 -12.32
C GLY A 78 -1.92 2.68 -11.95
N ILE A 79 -1.89 2.33 -10.66
CA ILE A 79 -1.77 0.95 -10.17
C ILE A 79 -3.16 0.32 -10.02
N GLN A 80 -3.35 -0.88 -10.56
CA GLN A 80 -4.54 -1.66 -10.26
C GLN A 80 -4.40 -2.31 -8.88
N ALA A 81 -5.16 -1.78 -7.91
CA ALA A 81 -5.19 -2.28 -6.54
C ALA A 81 -6.53 -2.93 -6.17
N VAL A 82 -6.44 -4.09 -5.52
CA VAL A 82 -7.59 -4.85 -4.98
C VAL A 82 -7.34 -5.12 -3.49
N GLY A 83 -8.30 -4.76 -2.65
CA GLY A 83 -8.30 -5.16 -1.24
C GLY A 83 -8.81 -6.59 -1.10
N MET A 84 -8.05 -7.45 -0.41
CA MET A 84 -8.38 -8.86 -0.24
C MET A 84 -8.20 -9.29 1.22
N LYS A 85 -9.09 -10.16 1.69
CA LYS A 85 -8.91 -10.89 2.94
C LYS A 85 -8.44 -12.30 2.60
N ILE A 86 -7.17 -12.59 2.86
CA ILE A 86 -6.54 -13.87 2.51
C ILE A 86 -5.68 -14.38 3.67
N GLY A 87 -5.43 -15.68 3.70
CA GLY A 87 -4.50 -16.30 4.65
C GLY A 87 -3.03 -16.09 4.27
N LEU A 88 -2.11 -16.37 5.21
CA LEU A 88 -0.66 -16.31 4.96
C LEU A 88 -0.20 -17.31 3.90
N ASP A 89 -0.85 -18.47 3.84
CA ASP A 89 -0.65 -19.51 2.83
C ASP A 89 -0.96 -18.98 1.41
N GLN A 90 -2.06 -18.23 1.27
CA GLN A 90 -2.44 -17.61 0.01
C GLN A 90 -1.52 -16.44 -0.35
N LEU A 91 -1.10 -15.65 0.65
CA LEU A 91 -0.13 -14.56 0.47
C LEU A 91 1.22 -15.07 -0.03
N ALA A 92 1.68 -16.24 0.44
CA ALA A 92 2.94 -16.85 0.00
C ALA A 92 2.96 -17.19 -1.50
N GLY A 93 1.80 -17.40 -2.11
CA GLY A 93 1.65 -17.62 -3.55
C GLY A 93 1.61 -16.33 -4.39
N PHE A 94 1.57 -15.16 -3.77
CA PHE A 94 1.40 -13.88 -4.47
C PHE A 94 2.70 -13.42 -5.12
N LYS A 95 2.66 -13.11 -6.42
CA LYS A 95 3.86 -12.77 -7.22
C LYS A 95 4.09 -11.26 -7.39
N GLY A 96 3.09 -10.43 -7.04
CA GLY A 96 3.17 -8.99 -7.09
C GLY A 96 3.59 -8.37 -5.76
N PRO A 97 3.86 -7.05 -5.71
CA PRO A 97 3.94 -6.37 -4.44
C PRO A 97 2.58 -6.43 -3.74
N ALA A 98 2.62 -6.52 -2.42
CA ALA A 98 1.45 -6.51 -1.58
C ALA A 98 1.72 -5.70 -0.31
N ILE A 99 0.73 -4.92 0.11
CA ILE A 99 0.76 -4.28 1.43
C ILE A 99 -0.06 -5.17 2.35
N ALA A 100 0.62 -5.72 3.36
CA ALA A 100 0.00 -6.59 4.34
C ALA A 100 -0.34 -5.82 5.62
N HIS A 101 -1.60 -5.82 6.04
CA HIS A 101 -1.97 -5.28 7.34
C HIS A 101 -1.97 -6.41 8.38
N LEU A 102 -1.06 -6.30 9.36
CA LEU A 102 -0.75 -7.38 10.29
C LEU A 102 -1.46 -7.24 11.66
N TRP A 103 -2.00 -6.07 12.00
CA TRP A 103 -2.48 -5.74 13.35
C TRP A 103 -3.95 -5.31 13.35
N GLY A 104 -4.83 -6.02 14.06
CA GLY A 104 -6.23 -5.67 14.24
C GLY A 104 -6.81 -6.38 15.44
#